data_AF-A0A5E7PCH8-F1
#
_entry.id   AF-A0A5E7PCH8-F1
#
_cell.length_a   1.000
_cell.length_b   1.000
_cell.length_c   1.000
_cell.angle_alpha   90.00
_cell.angle_beta   90.00
_cell.angle_gamma   90.00
#
_symmetry.space_group_name_H-M   'P 1'
#
loop_
_entity.id
_entity.type
_entity.pdbx_description
1 polymer ?
#
loop_
_entity_poly.entity_id
_entity_poly.type
_entity_poly.pdbx_seq_one_letter_code
_entity_poly.pdbx_strand_id
1 'polypeptide(L)'
;MSVTAEIEAIMASPDSSDWLKDALTSALKRDCNNAVGDAEILFYVLERHATEALEAARATLNLRPGIDQYSIADLGLSAQGISR
;
A
#
# COMPACT_ATOMS: atom_id res chain seq x y z
N MET A 1 -22.14 9.00 13.13
CA MET A 1 -23.07 8.07 12.48
C MET A 1 -23.17 6.81 13.34
N SER A 2 -24.23 6.03 13.20
CA SER A 2 -24.26 4.68 13.79
C SER A 2 -23.46 3.72 12.88
N VAL A 3 -22.89 2.66 13.45
CA VAL A 3 -22.20 1.61 12.68
C VAL A 3 -23.14 1.00 11.63
N THR A 4 -24.44 0.86 11.94
CA THR A 4 -25.46 0.41 10.98
C THR A 4 -25.55 1.33 9.76
N ALA A 5 -25.54 2.66 9.96
CA ALA A 5 -25.60 3.61 8.85
C ALA A 5 -24.33 3.59 7.99
N GLU A 6 -23.17 3.28 8.58
CA GLU A 6 -21.91 3.10 7.84
C GLU A 6 -21.93 1.82 6.99
N ILE A 7 -22.43 0.71 7.55
CA ILE A 7 -22.64 -0.55 6.82
C ILE A 7 -23.60 -0.30 5.64
N GLU A 8 -24.74 0.34 5.87
CA GLU A 8 -25.70 0.65 4.81
C GLU A 8 -25.09 1.53 3.72
N ALA A 9 -24.27 2.52 4.08
CA ALA A 9 -23.56 3.36 3.13
C ALA A 9 -22.58 2.57 2.26
N ILE A 10 -21.81 1.64 2.84
CA ILE A 10 -20.90 0.76 2.09
C ILE A 10 -21.68 -0.16 1.14
N MET A 11 -22.79 -0.73 1.62
CA MET A 11 -23.61 -1.64 0.82
C MET A 11 -24.31 -0.92 -0.35
N ALA A 12 -24.74 0.32 -0.14
CA ALA A 12 -25.42 1.14 -1.15
C ALA A 12 -24.45 1.82 -2.14
N SER A 13 -23.17 1.95 -1.78
CA SER A 13 -22.18 2.65 -2.61
C SER A 13 -21.89 1.87 -3.90
N PRO A 14 -22.04 2.47 -5.09
CA PRO A 14 -21.62 1.84 -6.34
C PRO A 14 -20.09 1.74 -6.46
N ASP A 15 -19.35 2.57 -5.73
CA ASP A 15 -17.88 2.59 -5.74
C ASP A 15 -17.27 1.48 -4.86
N SER A 16 -18.05 0.91 -3.95
CA SER A 16 -17.63 -0.24 -3.15
C SER A 16 -17.69 -1.52 -3.99
N SER A 17 -16.58 -2.25 -4.00
CA SER A 17 -16.46 -3.50 -4.77
C SER A 17 -17.43 -4.57 -4.26
N ASP A 18 -17.87 -5.44 -5.17
CA ASP A 18 -18.74 -6.57 -4.82
C ASP A 18 -18.06 -7.49 -3.80
N TRP A 19 -16.75 -7.68 -3.91
CA TRP A 19 -15.96 -8.46 -2.96
C TRP A 19 -16.07 -7.90 -1.52
N LEU A 20 -16.00 -6.59 -1.35
CA LEU A 20 -16.14 -5.96 -0.03
C LEU A 20 -17.56 -6.12 0.53
N LYS A 21 -18.58 -5.94 -0.31
CA LYS A 21 -20.00 -6.09 0.08
C LYS A 21 -20.32 -7.52 0.48
N ASP A 22 -19.80 -8.51 -0.25
CA ASP A 22 -19.96 -9.92 0.06
C ASP A 22 -19.25 -10.31 1.35
N ALA A 23 -18.02 -9.83 1.55
CA ALA A 23 -17.27 -10.06 2.78
C ALA A 23 -17.99 -9.48 4.00
N LEU A 24 -18.49 -8.25 3.89
CA LEU A 24 -19.26 -7.59 4.96
C LEU A 24 -20.58 -8.34 5.24
N THR A 25 -21.30 -8.75 4.20
CA THR A 25 -22.53 -9.56 4.33
C THR A 25 -22.26 -10.89 5.03
N SER A 26 -21.16 -11.55 4.70
CA SER A 26 -20.74 -12.82 5.32
C SER A 26 -20.36 -12.62 6.79
N ALA A 27 -19.60 -11.57 7.10
CA ALA A 27 -19.18 -11.22 8.46
C ALA A 27 -20.39 -10.98 9.39
N LEU A 28 -21.39 -10.24 8.91
CA LEU A 28 -22.61 -9.93 9.65
C LEU A 28 -23.50 -11.16 9.92
N LYS A 29 -23.34 -12.25 9.17
CA LYS A 29 -24.13 -13.49 9.32
C LYS A 29 -23.52 -14.51 10.28
N ARG A 30 -22.18 -14.54 10.45
CA ARG A 30 -21.47 -15.67 11.10
C ARG A 30 -21.06 -15.38 12.55
N ASP A 31 -20.30 -14.31 12.75
CA ASP A 31 -19.85 -13.71 14.02
C ASP A 31 -18.79 -12.67 13.63
N CYS A 32 -18.99 -11.41 14.01
CA CYS A 32 -18.09 -10.34 13.61
C CYS A 32 -16.67 -10.52 14.16
N ASN A 33 -16.48 -11.15 15.33
CA ASN A 33 -15.16 -11.30 15.94
C ASN A 33 -14.21 -12.16 15.10
N ASN A 34 -14.72 -13.28 14.54
CA ASN A 34 -13.92 -14.13 13.65
C ASN A 34 -13.62 -13.41 12.33
N ALA A 35 -14.58 -12.66 11.80
CA ALA A 35 -14.42 -11.91 10.56
C ALA A 35 -13.38 -10.79 10.68
N VAL A 36 -13.24 -10.15 11.86
CA VAL A 36 -12.17 -9.18 12.11
C VAL A 36 -10.80 -9.86 12.02
N GLY A 37 -10.61 -11.01 12.68
CA GLY A 37 -9.35 -11.75 12.59
C GLY A 37 -8.99 -12.18 11.16
N ASP A 38 -9.98 -12.68 10.40
CA ASP A 38 -9.80 -13.04 9.00
C ASP A 38 -9.41 -11.80 8.14
N ALA A 39 -10.01 -10.64 8.42
CA ALA A 39 -9.72 -9.39 7.71
C ALA A 39 -8.31 -8.85 8.02
N GLU A 40 -7.84 -8.95 9.27
CA GLU A 40 -6.48 -8.57 9.66
C GLU A 40 -5.43 -9.43 8.95
N ILE A 41 -5.63 -10.76 8.93
CA ILE A 41 -4.75 -11.70 8.22
C ILE A 41 -4.72 -11.36 6.73
N LEU A 42 -5.89 -11.13 6.13
CA LEU A 42 -5.99 -10.81 4.72
C LEU A 42 -5.27 -9.50 4.38
N PHE A 43 -5.47 -8.45 5.19
CA PHE A 43 -4.79 -7.16 5.00
C PHE A 43 -3.27 -7.35 4.99
N TYR A 44 -2.72 -8.05 5.99
CA TYR A 44 -1.28 -8.27 6.09
C TYR A 44 -0.70 -9.04 4.89
N VAL A 45 -1.41 -10.06 4.40
CA VAL A 45 -0.98 -10.83 3.23
C VAL A 45 -1.02 -9.98 1.96
N LEU A 46 -2.11 -9.21 1.74
CA LEU A 46 -2.26 -8.38 0.56
C LEU A 46 -1.28 -7.21 0.53
N GLU A 47 -1.02 -6.57 1.67
CA GLU A 47 -0.04 -5.49 1.80
C GLU A 47 1.37 -5.96 1.41
N ARG A 48 1.79 -7.11 1.94
CA ARG A 48 3.07 -7.72 1.59
C ARG A 48 3.14 -8.09 0.12
N HIS A 49 2.09 -8.72 -0.41
CA HIS A 49 2.04 -9.10 -1.81
C HIS A 49 2.10 -7.89 -2.74
N ALA A 50 1.39 -6.80 -2.42
CA ALA A 50 1.44 -5.56 -3.18
C ALA A 50 2.84 -4.92 -3.16
N THR A 51 3.50 -4.94 -2.01
CA THR A 51 4.88 -4.44 -1.85
C THR A 51 5.85 -5.26 -2.69
N GLU A 52 5.79 -6.59 -2.59
CA GLU A 52 6.63 -7.51 -3.37
C GLU A 52 6.39 -7.33 -4.88
N ALA A 53 5.14 -7.18 -5.32
CA ALA A 53 4.80 -6.94 -6.71
C ALA A 53 5.34 -5.59 -7.23
N LEU A 54 5.27 -4.53 -6.41
CA LEU A 54 5.81 -3.22 -6.75
C LEU A 54 7.34 -3.26 -6.89
N GLU A 55 8.04 -3.90 -5.95
CA GLU A 55 9.49 -4.03 -5.99
C GLU A 55 9.95 -4.90 -7.17
N ALA A 56 9.22 -5.98 -7.48
CA ALA A 56 9.46 -6.78 -8.68
C ALA A 56 9.28 -5.95 -9.97
N ALA A 57 8.25 -5.11 -10.04
CA ALA A 57 8.03 -4.22 -11.18
C ALA A 57 9.14 -3.17 -11.32
N ARG A 58 9.61 -2.59 -10.20
CA ARG A 58 10.74 -1.64 -10.18
C ARG A 58 12.04 -2.26 -10.69
N ALA A 59 12.37 -3.45 -10.21
CA ALA A 59 13.53 -4.21 -10.68
C ALA A 59 13.45 -4.49 -12.19
N THR A 60 12.27 -4.91 -12.68
CA THR A 60 12.04 -5.18 -14.11
C THR A 60 12.23 -3.93 -14.98
N LEU A 61 11.81 -2.76 -14.49
CA LEU A 61 11.90 -1.50 -15.22
C LEU A 61 13.25 -0.78 -15.05
N ASN A 62 14.24 -1.38 -14.37
CA ASN A 62 15.51 -0.73 -13.99
C ASN A 62 15.31 0.63 -13.27
N LEU A 63 14.15 0.82 -12.62
CA LEU A 63 13.93 1.97 -11.75
C LEU A 63 14.73 1.70 -10.48
N ARG A 64 15.96 2.25 -10.42
CA ARG A 64 16.80 2.16 -9.22
C ARG A 64 15.96 2.57 -8.00
N PRO A 65 16.00 1.82 -6.88
CA PRO A 65 15.52 2.35 -5.62
C PRO A 65 16.23 3.69 -5.38
N GLY A 66 15.46 4.67 -4.91
CA GLY A 66 15.84 6.08 -4.85
C GLY A 66 17.28 6.30 -4.43
N ILE A 67 17.91 7.25 -5.12
CA ILE A 67 19.30 7.65 -4.96
C ILE A 67 19.54 8.14 -3.52
N ASP A 68 20.00 7.23 -2.66
CA ASP A 68 20.78 7.57 -1.46
C ASP A 68 22.25 7.86 -1.82
N GLN A 69 22.59 7.93 -3.11
CA GLN A 69 23.97 8.00 -3.60
C GLN A 69 24.53 9.42 -3.82
N TYR A 70 23.77 10.48 -3.55
CA TYR A 70 24.37 11.81 -3.40
C TYR A 70 24.82 12.00 -1.94
N SER A 71 25.86 11.25 -1.55
CA SER A 71 26.72 11.69 -0.47
C SER A 71 27.30 13.05 -0.90
N ILE A 72 27.15 14.06 -0.06
CA ILE A 72 27.52 15.47 -0.28
C ILE A 72 29.04 15.64 -0.56
N ALA A 73 29.82 14.55 -0.56
CA ALA A 73 31.26 14.53 -0.77
C ALA A 73 31.72 14.82 -2.21
N ASP A 74 30.88 14.62 -3.25
CA ASP A 74 31.31 14.79 -4.65
C ASP A 74 31.20 16.21 -5.21
N LEU A 75 30.66 17.17 -4.44
CA LEU A 75 30.56 18.58 -4.87
C LEU A 75 31.84 19.41 -4.56
N GLY A 76 32.91 18.79 -4.07
CA GLY A 76 34.09 19.47 -3.52
C GLY A 76 35.30 19.65 -4.45
N LEU A 77 35.30 19.15 -5.69
CA LEU A 77 36.53 19.09 -6.51
C LEU A 77 36.39 19.74 -7.90
N SER A 78 36.13 21.06 -7.95
CA SER A 78 36.29 21.81 -9.22
C SER A 78 36.79 23.25 -9.05
N ALA A 79 37.47 23.57 -7.95
CA ALA A 79 37.89 24.94 -7.69
C ALA A 79 39.35 25.09 -7.26
N GLN A 80 40.31 24.43 -7.92
CA GLN A 80 41.71 24.89 -7.90
C GLN A 80 42.43 24.57 -9.23
N GLY A 81 42.95 25.62 -9.89
CA GLY A 81 44.14 25.49 -10.72
C GLY A 81 44.01 25.80 -12.22
N ILE A 82 43.53 26.99 -12.61
CA ILE A 82 44.03 27.62 -13.85
C ILE A 82 44.54 29.02 -13.48
N SER A 83 45.84 29.11 -13.22
CA SER A 83 46.60 30.35 -13.32
C SER A 83 47.68 30.16 -14.37
N ARG A 84 47.74 31.13 -15.29
CA ARG A 84 48.63 31.22 -16.45
C ARG A 84 50.11 31.16 -16.11
#